data_AF-A0A5R2NB18-F1
#
_entry.id   AF-A0A5R2NB18-F1
#
_cell.length_a   1.000
_cell.length_b   1.000
_cell.length_c   1.000
_cell.angle_alpha   90.00
_cell.angle_beta   90.00
_cell.angle_gamma   90.00
#
_symmetry.space_group_name_H-M   'P 1'
#
loop_
_entity.id
_entity.type
_entity.pdbx_description
1 polymer ?
#
loop_
_entity_poly.entity_id
_entity_poly.type
_entity_poly.pdbx_seq_one_letter_code
_entity_poly.pdbx_strand_id
1 'polypeptide(L)' 'ETDLVIIVTPYLVKPVDPSKKMVEPTDGTQPASNSDYFLNNTEEVKAPDTNRALALADGSAARGASATKVGHFLDLPKD' A
#
# COMPACT_ATOMS: atom_id res chain seq x y z
N GLU A 1 16.53 30.49 43.02
CA GLU A 1 16.83 29.94 41.68
C GLU A 1 16.48 28.46 41.73
N THR A 2 15.80 27.94 40.71
CA THR A 2 15.37 26.53 40.64
C THR A 2 15.84 25.94 39.33
N ASP A 3 16.56 24.82 39.41
CA ASP A 3 17.11 24.14 38.24
C ASP A 3 16.09 23.19 37.60
N LEU A 4 16.14 23.12 36.28
CA LEU A 4 15.26 22.29 35.47
C LEU A 4 15.99 20.99 35.10
N VAL A 5 15.35 19.85 35.32
CA VAL A 5 15.93 18.52 35.04
C VAL A 5 15.08 17.82 33.98
N ILE A 6 15.73 17.28 32.95
CA ILE A 6 15.10 16.45 31.91
C ILE A 6 15.52 14.99 32.15
N ILE A 7 14.54 14.10 32.26
CA ILE A 7 14.75 12.65 32.40
C ILE A 7 14.28 11.97 31.12
N VAL A 8 15.20 11.29 30.43
CA VAL A 8 14.90 10.49 29.24
C VAL A 8 15.04 9.01 29.59
N THR A 9 13.97 8.24 29.36
CA THR A 9 13.95 6.78 29.53
C THR A 9 13.68 6.11 28.18
N PRO A 10 14.73 5.82 27.38
CA PRO A 10 14.52 5.10 26.13
C PRO A 10 14.11 3.65 26.44
N TYR A 11 13.21 3.09 25.62
CA TYR A 11 12.86 1.68 25.69
C TYR A 11 13.77 0.87 24.77
N LEU A 12 14.39 -0.18 25.31
CA LEU A 12 15.11 -1.19 24.53
C LEU A 12 14.10 -2.20 24.00
N VAL A 13 13.98 -2.29 22.68
CA VAL A 13 13.18 -3.32 22.01
C VAL A 13 14.06 -4.46 21.54
N LYS A 14 13.51 -5.69 21.55
CA LYS A 14 14.23 -6.86 21.05
C LYS A 14 14.49 -6.71 19.53
N PRO A 15 15.73 -6.94 19.05
CA PRO A 15 16.00 -6.91 17.62
C PRO A 15 15.16 -7.93 16.85
N VAL A 16 14.71 -7.54 15.66
CA VAL A 16 14.07 -8.45 14.72
C VAL A 16 15.12 -9.42 14.16
N ASP A 17 14.72 -10.66 13.88
CA ASP A 17 15.57 -11.64 13.20
C ASP A 17 15.93 -11.10 11.79
N PRO A 18 17.22 -10.89 11.48
CA PRO A 18 17.65 -10.28 10.22
C PRO A 18 17.36 -11.17 9.00
N SER A 19 17.07 -12.45 9.20
CA SER A 19 16.68 -13.36 8.13
C SER A 19 15.22 -13.19 7.72
N LYS A 20 14.41 -12.51 8.54
CA LYS A 20 12.99 -12.27 8.26
C LYS A 20 12.82 -10.94 7.53
N LYS A 21 11.98 -10.97 6.49
CA LYS A 21 11.44 -9.76 5.88
C LYS A 21 10.61 -9.02 6.93
N MET A 22 10.94 -7.76 7.18
CA MET A 22 10.05 -6.87 7.91
C MET A 22 8.81 -6.62 7.08
N VAL A 23 7.65 -6.64 7.73
CA VAL A 23 6.39 -6.27 7.11
C VAL A 23 6.35 -4.75 6.98
N GLU A 24 6.08 -4.26 5.78
CA GLU A 24 5.84 -2.85 5.51
C GLU A 24 4.34 -2.54 5.60
N PRO A 25 3.93 -1.31 5.96
CA PRO A 25 2.52 -0.95 6.04
C PRO A 25 1.73 -1.18 4.76
N THR A 26 2.40 -1.14 3.61
CA THR A 26 1.84 -1.31 2.26
C THR A 26 1.88 -2.77 1.78
N ASP A 27 2.37 -3.69 2.61
CA ASP A 27 2.35 -5.11 2.26
C ASP A 27 0.90 -5.61 2.15
N GLY A 28 0.57 -6.19 1.00
CA GLY A 28 -0.77 -6.76 0.73
C GLY A 28 -1.80 -5.73 0.26
N THR A 29 -1.40 -4.48 0.04
CA THR A 29 -2.22 -3.45 -0.61
C THR A 29 -1.63 -3.06 -1.97
N GLN A 30 -2.41 -2.34 -2.75
CA GLN A 30 -1.98 -1.71 -4.00
C GLN A 30 -2.54 -0.29 -4.06
N PRO A 31 -1.92 0.62 -4.85
CA PRO A 31 -2.47 1.94 -5.07
C PRO A 31 -3.92 1.86 -5.57
N ALA A 32 -4.78 2.69 -5.00
CA ALA A 32 -6.16 2.81 -5.42
C ALA A 32 -6.25 3.43 -6.83
N SER A 33 -7.36 3.18 -7.53
CA SER A 33 -7.63 3.85 -8.80
C SER A 33 -7.88 5.35 -8.61
N ASN A 34 -7.77 6.14 -9.67
CA ASN A 34 -8.06 7.58 -9.60
C ASN A 34 -9.48 7.85 -9.09
N SER A 35 -10.47 7.06 -9.53
CA SER A 35 -11.84 7.20 -9.01
C SER A 35 -11.95 6.89 -7.52
N ASP A 36 -11.27 5.85 -7.04
CA ASP A 36 -11.29 5.50 -5.62
C ASP A 36 -10.61 6.58 -4.76
N TYR A 37 -9.50 7.15 -5.25
CA TYR A 37 -8.81 8.24 -4.59
C TYR A 37 -9.63 9.53 -4.54
N PHE A 38 -10.13 10.00 -5.69
CA PHE A 38 -10.81 11.30 -5.76
C PHE A 38 -12.27 11.27 -5.26
N LEU A 39 -12.99 10.16 -5.44
CA LEU A 39 -14.41 10.08 -5.09
C LEU A 39 -14.63 9.47 -3.72
N ASN A 40 -13.77 8.53 -3.31
CA ASN A 40 -13.93 7.77 -2.06
C ASN A 40 -12.83 8.08 -1.03
N ASN A 41 -11.91 9.01 -1.30
CA ASN A 41 -10.75 9.32 -0.45
C ASN A 41 -9.99 8.07 0.00
N THR A 42 -9.89 7.08 -0.90
CA THR A 42 -9.22 5.80 -0.62
C THR A 42 -7.86 5.81 -1.30
N GLU A 43 -6.79 5.75 -0.52
CA GLU A 43 -5.41 5.79 -1.03
C GLU A 43 -4.89 4.41 -1.44
N GLU A 44 -5.30 3.37 -0.71
CA GLU A 44 -4.88 2.00 -0.95
C GLU A 44 -6.07 1.04 -0.95
N VAL A 45 -6.00 0.02 -1.80
CA VAL A 45 -6.97 -1.07 -1.84
C VAL A 45 -6.26 -2.41 -1.65
N LYS A 46 -6.97 -3.40 -1.11
CA LYS A 46 -6.39 -4.74 -0.92
C LYS A 46 -5.95 -5.32 -2.27
N ALA A 47 -4.72 -5.84 -2.33
CA ALA A 47 -4.23 -6.51 -3.53
C ALA A 47 -5.14 -7.72 -3.85
N PRO A 48 -5.49 -7.94 -5.13
CA PRO A 48 -6.33 -9.07 -5.50
C PRO A 48 -5.60 -10.37 -5.16
N ASP A 49 -6.32 -11.31 -4.54
CA ASP A 49 -5.79 -12.67 -4.34
C ASP A 49 -5.35 -13.22 -5.71
N THR A 50 -4.13 -13.75 -5.80
CA THR A 50 -3.55 -14.23 -7.08
C THR A 50 -4.49 -15.21 -7.80
N ASN A 51 -5.24 -16.01 -7.04
CA ASN A 51 -6.23 -16.94 -7.56
C ASN A 51 -7.45 -16.25 -8.21
N ARG A 52 -7.85 -15.09 -7.69
CA ARG A 52 -8.92 -14.27 -8.29
C ARG A 52 -8.47 -13.62 -9.59
N ALA A 53 -7.21 -13.17 -9.66
CA ALA A 53 -6.63 -12.63 -10.88
C ALA A 53 -6.53 -13.70 -12.00
N LEU A 54 -6.20 -14.94 -11.64
CA LEU A 54 -6.18 -16.08 -12.56
C LEU A 54 -7.59 -16.46 -13.05
N ALA A 55 -8.60 -16.44 -12.17
CA ALA A 55 -10.01 -16.66 -12.55
C ALA A 55 -10.60 -15.55 -13.45
N LEU A 56 -10.05 -14.34 -13.41
CA LEU A 56 -10.40 -13.27 -14.35
C LEU A 56 -9.67 -13.43 -15.69
N ALA A 57 -8.49 -14.07 -15.69
CA ALA A 57 -7.69 -14.33 -16.89
C ALA A 57 -8.19 -15.54 -17.70
N ASP A 58 -8.83 -16.54 -17.06
CA ASP A 58 -9.43 -17.71 -17.74
C ASP A 58 -10.76 -17.38 -18.46
N GLY A 59 -11.25 -16.14 -18.36
CA GLY A 59 -12.44 -15.65 -19.04
C GLY A 59 -13.76 -16.10 -18.45
N SER A 60 -13.78 -16.79 -17.29
CA SER A 60 -15.00 -17.22 -16.61
C SER A 60 -15.73 -16.09 -15.89
N ALA A 61 -15.07 -14.95 -15.65
CA ALA A 61 -15.67 -13.71 -15.19
C ALA A 61 -15.55 -12.63 -16.27
N ALA A 62 -16.65 -11.88 -16.48
CA ALA A 62 -16.76 -10.83 -17.48
C ALA A 62 -15.50 -9.95 -17.53
N ARG A 63 -14.96 -9.77 -18.73
CA ARG A 63 -13.72 -9.07 -19.06
C ARG A 63 -13.62 -7.71 -18.36
N GLY A 64 -13.05 -7.71 -17.16
CA GLY A 64 -12.59 -6.51 -16.47
C GLY A 64 -11.42 -5.91 -17.23
N ALA A 65 -11.40 -4.58 -17.33
CA ALA A 65 -10.44 -3.81 -18.11
C ALA A 65 -8.98 -4.28 -17.92
N SER A 66 -8.20 -4.14 -19.00
CA SER A 66 -6.73 -4.32 -19.02
C SER A 66 -6.12 -3.75 -17.75
N ALA A 67 -5.16 -4.45 -17.14
CA ALA A 67 -4.46 -4.00 -15.95
C ALA A 67 -3.74 -2.67 -16.23
N THR A 68 -4.47 -1.58 -16.11
CA THR A 68 -3.95 -0.21 -16.10
C THR A 68 -2.93 -0.18 -14.97
N LYS A 69 -1.74 0.38 -15.21
CA LYS A 69 -0.84 0.74 -14.11
C LYS A 69 -1.62 1.69 -13.20
N VAL A 70 -2.15 1.16 -12.10
CA VAL A 70 -2.97 1.93 -11.16
C VAL A 70 -2.02 2.72 -10.26
N GLY A 71 -2.25 4.02 -10.13
CA GLY A 71 -1.45 4.94 -9.32
C GLY A 71 -1.81 6.40 -9.62
N HIS A 72 -1.48 7.31 -8.69
CA HIS A 72 -1.88 8.72 -8.73
C HIS A 72 -1.07 9.60 -9.70
N PHE A 73 -0.47 9.03 -10.73
CA PHE A 73 0.34 9.82 -11.66
C PHE A 73 -0.59 10.74 -12.48
N LEU A 74 -0.28 12.03 -12.45
CA LEU A 74 -0.82 12.96 -13.42
C LEU A 74 -0.27 12.54 -14.79
N ASP A 75 -1.13 12.00 -15.64
CA ASP A 75 -0.79 11.79 -17.04
C ASP A 75 -0.55 13.16 -17.67
N LEU A 76 0.72 13.51 -17.82
CA LEU A 76 1.14 14.69 -18.54
C LEU A 76 0.75 14.53 -20.02
N PRO A 77 0.33 15.61 -20.70
CA PRO A 77 0.10 15.57 -22.14
C PRO A 77 1.35 15.00 -22.82
N LYS A 78 1.15 14.04 -23.71
CA LYS A 78 2.22 13.63 -24.62
C LYS A 78 2.25 14.67 -25.73
N ASP A 79 3.33 15.44 -25.79
CA ASP A 79 3.65 16.29 -26.95
C ASP A 79 3.68 15.46 -28.25
#